data_AF-A0A7G9TAY0-F1
#
_entry.id   AF-A0A7G9TAY0-F1
#
_cell.length_a   1.000
_cell.length_b   1.000
_cell.length_c   1.000
_cell.angle_alpha   90.00
_cell.angle_beta   90.00
_cell.angle_gamma   90.00
#
_symmetry.space_group_name_H-M   'P 1'
#
loop_
_entity.id
_entity.type
_entity.pdbx_description
1 polymer ?
#
loop_
_entity_poly.entity_id
_entity_poly.type
_entity_poly.pdbx_seq_one_letter_code
_entity_poly.pdbx_strand_id
1 'polypeptide(L)'
;MEFIRTCGFLLAASVATACSQELPSRAVSQELGGGEHIENPDTGLPTNPSKRRLPGSVKIISDKDENFGIDLSAVTPEQASIVKSAWRSYETILSGGRPDCPEAPFAPSDGGTTIYFCDGYDIVRVHGLSGTAESPGYDYGPSLDLLNGQRVERLKFYTQADMAKLDRPAP
;
A
#
# COMPACT_ATOMS: atom_id res chain seq x y z
N MET A 1 -68.09 21.55 -7.41
CA MET A 1 -68.35 22.99 -7.55
C MET A 1 -67.12 23.70 -6.97
N GLU A 2 -66.07 23.77 -7.78
CA GLU A 2 -65.68 24.91 -8.62
C GLU A 2 -64.74 25.87 -7.87
N PHE A 3 -63.45 25.75 -8.17
CA PHE A 3 -62.37 26.68 -7.80
C PHE A 3 -62.25 27.74 -8.91
N ILE A 4 -62.44 29.01 -8.56
CA ILE A 4 -62.16 30.21 -9.39
C ILE A 4 -61.20 31.05 -8.53
N ARG A 5 -59.92 31.33 -8.83
CA ARG A 5 -59.17 31.78 -10.03
C ARG A 5 -59.27 33.29 -10.30
N THR A 6 -58.35 34.07 -9.71
CA THR A 6 -57.90 35.41 -10.19
C THR A 6 -56.64 35.81 -9.40
N CYS A 7 -55.43 35.74 -9.97
CA CYS A 7 -54.71 36.71 -10.83
C CYS A 7 -54.38 38.05 -10.17
N GLY A 8 -53.11 38.22 -9.82
CA GLY A 8 -52.45 39.51 -9.56
C GLY A 8 -51.08 39.51 -10.23
N PHE A 9 -51.03 40.03 -11.45
CA PHE A 9 -49.84 40.27 -12.26
C PHE A 9 -48.96 41.35 -11.64
N LEU A 10 -47.65 41.15 -11.62
CA LEU A 10 -46.69 42.20 -11.94
C LEU A 10 -45.51 41.58 -12.70
N LEU A 11 -45.21 42.19 -13.83
CA LEU A 11 -44.38 41.74 -14.94
C LEU A 11 -43.38 42.85 -15.27
N ALA A 12 -42.27 42.47 -15.90
CA ALA A 12 -41.18 43.27 -16.50
C ALA A 12 -39.93 43.41 -15.62
N ALA A 13 -38.69 43.24 -16.11
CA ALA A 13 -38.15 43.38 -17.47
C ALA A 13 -37.15 42.23 -17.79
N SER A 14 -37.23 41.52 -18.92
CA SER A 14 -36.77 41.89 -20.27
C SER A 14 -35.26 42.13 -20.39
N VAL A 15 -34.50 41.17 -20.97
CA VAL A 15 -33.62 41.36 -22.17
C VAL A 15 -33.36 39.99 -22.81
N ALA A 16 -33.69 39.86 -24.08
CA ALA A 16 -33.31 38.75 -24.95
C ALA A 16 -31.97 39.04 -25.62
N THR A 17 -31.06 38.06 -25.72
CA THR A 17 -30.18 37.89 -26.89
C THR A 17 -29.45 36.54 -26.83
N ALA A 18 -29.64 35.73 -27.88
CA ALA A 18 -28.82 34.58 -28.18
C ALA A 18 -27.45 35.04 -28.70
N CYS A 19 -26.36 34.42 -28.25
CA CYS A 19 -25.06 34.45 -28.92
C CYS A 19 -24.31 33.15 -28.65
N SER A 20 -24.20 32.36 -29.72
CA SER A 20 -23.06 31.59 -30.21
C SER A 20 -22.12 30.85 -29.24
N GLN A 21 -21.89 29.60 -29.63
CA GLN A 21 -20.62 28.89 -29.48
C GLN A 21 -19.42 29.82 -29.54
N GLU A 22 -18.57 29.75 -28.53
CA GLU A 22 -17.12 29.79 -28.73
C GLU A 22 -16.48 29.07 -27.55
N LEU A 23 -15.91 27.91 -27.86
CA LEU A 23 -15.09 27.11 -26.98
C LEU A 23 -13.65 27.43 -27.41
N PRO A 24 -12.88 28.27 -26.69
CA PRO A 24 -11.48 28.47 -27.03
C PRO A 24 -10.65 27.47 -26.23
N SER A 25 -10.10 26.54 -27.01
CA SER A 25 -8.66 26.27 -27.04
C SER A 25 -7.99 25.86 -25.73
N ARG A 26 -7.94 24.54 -25.53
CA ARG A 26 -6.70 23.76 -25.64
C ARG A 26 -5.42 24.56 -25.35
N ALA A 27 -4.96 24.48 -24.10
CA ALA A 27 -3.54 24.59 -23.75
C ALA A 27 -3.24 23.59 -22.61
N VAL A 28 -2.92 22.37 -23.03
CA VAL A 28 -1.80 21.54 -22.56
C VAL A 28 -1.47 21.66 -21.07
N SER A 29 -1.77 20.59 -20.32
CA SER A 29 -0.77 19.96 -19.46
C SER A 29 -1.03 18.47 -19.34
N GLN A 30 -0.06 17.74 -19.89
CA GLN A 30 0.30 16.36 -19.65
C GLN A 30 -0.75 15.29 -19.94
N GLU A 31 -0.53 14.67 -21.11
CA GLU A 31 -0.38 13.22 -21.18
C GLU A 31 0.25 12.68 -19.89
N LEU A 32 -0.58 12.28 -18.92
CA LEU A 32 -0.26 11.13 -18.10
C LEU A 32 -0.42 9.94 -19.04
N GLY A 33 0.67 9.65 -19.73
CA GLY A 33 0.81 8.43 -20.50
C GLY A 33 0.28 7.29 -19.66
N GLY A 34 -0.62 6.51 -20.26
CA GLY A 34 -0.98 5.21 -19.72
C GLY A 34 0.29 4.42 -19.52
N GLY A 35 0.83 4.44 -18.31
CA GLY A 35 1.67 3.35 -17.86
C GLY A 35 0.75 2.15 -17.84
N GLU A 36 1.03 1.17 -18.68
CA GLU A 36 0.40 -0.15 -18.59
C GLU A 36 0.39 -0.53 -17.11
N HIS A 37 -0.80 -0.70 -16.53
CA HIS A 37 -0.95 -1.20 -15.18
C HIS A 37 -0.53 -2.67 -15.22
N ILE A 38 0.75 -2.94 -15.00
CA ILE A 38 1.28 -4.31 -14.99
C ILE A 38 0.92 -4.92 -13.64
N GLU A 39 -0.26 -5.53 -13.60
CA GLU A 39 -0.69 -6.41 -12.52
C GLU A 39 0.05 -7.75 -12.65
N ASN A 40 0.48 -8.29 -11.52
CA ASN A 40 0.98 -9.64 -11.44
C ASN A 40 -0.20 -10.59 -11.74
N PRO A 41 -0.13 -11.42 -12.79
CA PRO A 41 -1.24 -12.28 -13.19
C PRO A 41 -1.62 -13.33 -12.15
N ASP A 42 -0.70 -13.68 -11.23
CA ASP A 42 -0.93 -14.68 -10.19
C ASP A 42 -1.64 -14.10 -8.96
N THR A 43 -1.50 -12.79 -8.72
CA THR A 43 -2.02 -12.14 -7.50
C THR A 43 -3.03 -11.04 -7.79
N GLY A 44 -3.14 -10.56 -9.02
CA GLY A 44 -3.94 -9.38 -9.40
C GLY A 44 -3.46 -8.09 -8.73
N LEU A 45 -2.21 -8.06 -8.23
CA LEU A 45 -1.64 -6.91 -7.52
C LEU A 45 -0.61 -6.17 -8.40
N PRO A 46 -0.39 -4.86 -8.21
CA PRO A 46 0.63 -4.13 -8.96
C PRO A 46 2.01 -4.76 -8.77
N THR A 47 2.79 -4.83 -9.84
CA THR A 47 4.18 -5.30 -9.77
C THR A 47 5.10 -4.22 -9.21
N ASN A 48 6.02 -4.59 -8.32
CA ASN A 48 7.10 -3.70 -7.89
C ASN A 48 8.12 -3.51 -9.05
N PRO A 49 8.28 -2.29 -9.60
CA PRO A 49 9.16 -2.04 -10.74
C PRO A 49 10.65 -1.90 -10.37
N SER A 50 11.05 -2.24 -9.13
CA SER A 50 12.44 -2.12 -8.69
C SER A 50 13.41 -2.86 -9.62
N LYS A 51 14.49 -2.15 -9.95
CA LYS A 51 15.54 -2.62 -10.86
C LYS A 51 16.57 -3.52 -10.17
N ARG A 52 16.68 -3.45 -8.84
CA ARG A 52 17.72 -4.17 -8.09
C ARG A 52 17.12 -5.45 -7.53
N ARG A 53 17.57 -6.62 -7.98
CA ARG A 53 17.08 -7.91 -7.49
C ARG A 53 18.23 -8.73 -6.94
N LEU A 54 17.99 -9.43 -5.83
CA LEU A 54 18.94 -10.41 -5.35
C LEU A 54 19.02 -11.56 -6.36
N PRO A 55 20.22 -12.12 -6.63
CA PRO A 55 20.33 -13.30 -7.45
C PRO A 55 19.72 -14.51 -6.70
N GLY A 56 19.26 -15.51 -7.45
CA GLY A 56 18.69 -16.73 -6.87
C GLY A 56 19.68 -17.55 -6.02
N SER A 57 20.98 -17.25 -6.08
CA SER A 57 22.04 -17.84 -5.27
C SER A 57 22.08 -17.32 -3.83
N VAL A 58 21.58 -16.11 -3.56
CA VAL A 58 21.47 -15.59 -2.18
C VAL A 58 20.29 -16.26 -1.53
N LYS A 59 20.50 -17.02 -0.46
CA LYS A 59 19.47 -17.77 0.26
C LYS A 59 19.24 -17.23 1.66
N ILE A 60 17.97 -17.10 2.05
CA ILE A 60 17.61 -16.91 3.46
C ILE A 60 17.97 -18.17 4.23
N ILE A 61 18.65 -18.00 5.36
CA ILE A 61 19.00 -19.09 6.27
C ILE A 61 18.00 -19.15 7.43
N SER A 62 17.62 -17.99 7.96
CA SER A 62 16.82 -17.87 9.18
C SER A 62 16.03 -16.56 9.16
N ASP A 63 14.84 -16.54 9.73
CA ASP A 63 14.08 -15.32 9.97
C ASP A 63 14.43 -14.66 11.31
N LYS A 64 15.24 -15.34 12.14
CA LYS A 64 15.63 -14.91 13.51
C LYS A 64 16.99 -14.25 13.57
N ASP A 65 17.87 -14.64 12.67
CA ASP A 65 19.26 -14.18 12.67
C ASP A 65 19.39 -12.90 11.86
N GLU A 66 20.26 -12.00 12.32
CA GLU A 66 20.50 -10.72 11.66
C GLU A 66 20.75 -10.92 10.15
N ASN A 67 20.17 -10.04 9.33
CA ASN A 67 20.31 -10.12 7.87
C ASN A 67 19.89 -11.49 7.29
N PHE A 68 18.93 -12.14 7.94
CA PHE A 68 18.41 -13.45 7.60
C PHE A 68 19.45 -14.59 7.63
N GLY A 69 20.54 -14.37 8.38
CA GLY A 69 21.71 -15.26 8.41
C GLY A 69 22.58 -15.21 7.15
N ILE A 70 22.34 -14.27 6.23
CA ILE A 70 23.14 -14.13 5.01
C ILE A 70 24.51 -13.54 5.35
N ASP A 71 25.58 -14.22 4.93
CA ASP A 71 26.94 -13.67 5.00
C ASP A 71 27.10 -12.51 4.01
N LEU A 72 27.06 -11.28 4.56
CA LEU A 72 27.16 -10.06 3.77
C LEU A 72 28.53 -9.86 3.12
N SER A 73 29.58 -10.57 3.57
CA SER A 73 30.90 -10.50 2.95
C SER A 73 31.00 -11.34 1.68
N ALA A 74 30.08 -12.29 1.49
CA ALA A 74 30.00 -13.18 0.33
C ALA A 74 29.13 -12.63 -0.82
N VAL A 75 28.57 -11.43 -0.67
CA VAL A 75 27.68 -10.79 -1.65
C VAL A 75 28.21 -9.42 -2.07
N THR A 76 27.71 -8.86 -3.17
CA THR A 76 28.13 -7.53 -3.60
C THR A 76 27.63 -6.45 -2.62
N PRO A 77 28.26 -5.26 -2.56
CA PRO A 77 27.79 -4.17 -1.71
C PRO A 77 26.33 -3.76 -1.97
N GLU A 78 25.90 -3.85 -3.23
CA GLU A 78 24.52 -3.58 -3.64
C GLU A 78 23.55 -4.62 -3.05
N GLN A 79 23.88 -5.91 -3.16
CA GLN A 79 23.08 -7.00 -2.59
C GLN A 79 23.04 -6.90 -1.07
N ALA A 80 24.17 -6.62 -0.43
CA ALA A 80 24.24 -6.40 1.01
C ALA A 80 23.34 -5.23 1.45
N SER A 81 23.26 -4.15 0.66
CA SER A 81 22.35 -3.03 0.95
C SER A 81 20.88 -3.43 0.89
N ILE A 82 20.48 -4.29 -0.05
CA ILE A 82 19.11 -4.81 -0.14
C ILE A 82 18.80 -5.65 1.08
N VAL A 83 19.68 -6.60 1.43
CA VAL A 83 19.50 -7.49 2.59
C VAL A 83 19.39 -6.69 3.90
N LYS A 84 20.28 -5.72 4.13
CA LYS A 84 20.23 -4.85 5.31
C LYS A 84 18.94 -4.02 5.38
N SER A 85 18.52 -3.48 4.24
CA SER A 85 17.26 -2.71 4.16
C SER A 85 16.06 -3.59 4.48
N ALA A 86 15.98 -4.77 3.85
CA ALA A 86 14.96 -5.79 4.10
C ALA A 86 14.89 -6.19 5.57
N TRP A 87 16.04 -6.48 6.18
CA TRP A 87 16.13 -6.83 7.59
C TRP A 87 15.61 -5.73 8.51
N ARG A 88 16.06 -4.48 8.31
CA ARG A 88 15.60 -3.33 9.09
C ARG A 88 14.08 -3.11 8.96
N SER A 89 13.53 -3.23 7.75
CA SER A 89 12.08 -3.12 7.52
C SER A 89 11.31 -4.25 8.21
N TYR A 90 11.85 -5.47 8.18
CA TYR A 90 11.30 -6.63 8.87
C TYR A 90 11.24 -6.42 10.39
N GLU A 91 12.33 -5.96 11.00
CA GLU A 91 12.38 -5.61 12.44
C GLU A 91 11.47 -4.44 12.81
N THR A 92 11.39 -3.44 11.93
CA THR A 92 10.48 -2.31 12.10
C THR A 92 9.04 -2.79 12.21
N ILE A 93 8.60 -3.71 11.36
CA ILE A 93 7.25 -4.27 11.45
C ILE A 93 7.10 -5.11 12.72
N LEU A 94 8.07 -5.96 13.07
CA LEU A 94 7.97 -6.78 14.29
C LEU A 94 7.80 -5.94 15.58
N SER A 95 8.29 -4.71 15.57
CA SER A 95 8.15 -3.75 16.68
C SER A 95 6.91 -2.85 16.59
N GLY A 96 6.00 -3.08 15.63
CA GLY A 96 4.76 -2.31 15.48
C GLY A 96 4.83 -1.21 14.41
N GLY A 97 6.02 -0.87 13.95
CA GLY A 97 6.31 0.27 13.09
C GLY A 97 5.91 0.08 11.62
N ARG A 98 6.22 1.13 10.85
CA ARG A 98 6.04 1.18 9.39
C ARG A 98 7.41 1.28 8.71
N PRO A 99 7.72 0.41 7.75
CA PRO A 99 8.94 0.53 6.95
C PRO A 99 9.04 1.88 6.23
N ASP A 100 10.27 2.32 5.99
CA ASP A 100 10.57 3.49 5.18
C ASP A 100 10.60 3.12 3.68
N CYS A 101 9.41 2.79 3.15
CA CYS A 101 9.21 2.45 1.75
C CYS A 101 7.85 3.00 1.26
N PRO A 102 7.71 3.27 -0.06
CA PRO A 102 6.41 3.58 -0.65
C PRO A 102 5.38 2.49 -0.36
N GLU A 103 4.23 2.92 0.16
CA GLU A 103 3.05 2.08 0.31
C GLU A 103 2.44 1.80 -1.06
N ALA A 104 2.07 0.55 -1.32
CA ALA A 104 1.34 0.20 -2.52
C ALA A 104 -0.02 0.93 -2.52
N PRO A 105 -0.51 1.39 -3.69
CA PRO A 105 -1.70 2.24 -3.76
C PRO A 105 -3.03 1.55 -3.40
N PHE A 106 -2.99 0.30 -2.93
CA PHE A 106 -4.15 -0.49 -2.56
C PHE A 106 -3.97 -1.10 -1.17
N ALA A 107 -4.97 -0.92 -0.32
CA ALA A 107 -5.03 -1.52 1.00
C ALA A 107 -6.00 -2.71 1.00
N PRO A 108 -5.57 -3.92 1.40
CA PRO A 108 -6.48 -5.01 1.73
C PRO A 108 -7.54 -4.56 2.74
N SER A 109 -8.79 -5.00 2.55
CA SER A 109 -9.91 -4.70 3.46
C SER A 109 -9.97 -5.66 4.65
N ASP A 110 -8.82 -6.02 5.23
CA ASP A 110 -8.68 -7.13 6.20
C ASP A 110 -8.38 -6.69 7.64
N GLY A 111 -8.43 -5.39 7.93
CA GLY A 111 -8.18 -4.86 9.27
C GLY A 111 -6.90 -4.05 9.40
N GLY A 112 -6.19 -3.80 8.31
CA GLY A 112 -5.06 -2.87 8.28
C GLY A 112 -3.78 -3.44 7.68
N THR A 113 -3.83 -4.56 6.97
CA THR A 113 -2.67 -5.05 6.22
C THR A 113 -2.23 -4.01 5.22
N THR A 114 -0.93 -3.86 5.05
CA THR A 114 -0.34 -2.85 4.16
C THR A 114 0.82 -3.46 3.41
N ILE A 115 0.89 -3.19 2.10
CA ILE A 115 1.98 -3.66 1.24
C ILE A 115 2.92 -2.49 0.98
N TYR A 116 4.22 -2.74 1.06
CA TYR A 116 5.27 -1.76 0.77
C TYR A 116 6.16 -2.25 -0.38
N PHE A 117 6.38 -1.38 -1.36
CA PHE A 117 7.28 -1.63 -2.49
C PHE A 117 8.65 -1.02 -2.20
N CYS A 118 9.55 -1.85 -1.69
CA CYS A 118 10.91 -1.43 -1.37
C CYS A 118 11.86 -1.72 -2.54
N ASP A 119 13.05 -1.13 -2.49
CA ASP A 119 14.05 -1.37 -3.52
C ASP A 119 14.68 -2.77 -3.35
N GLY A 120 14.23 -3.69 -4.18
CA GLY A 120 14.69 -5.07 -4.29
C GLY A 120 13.98 -6.08 -3.40
N TYR A 121 12.87 -5.70 -2.78
CA TYR A 121 11.99 -6.60 -2.05
C TYR A 121 10.59 -5.99 -1.89
N ASP A 122 9.60 -6.85 -1.72
CA ASP A 122 8.27 -6.46 -1.24
C ASP A 122 8.15 -6.86 0.22
N ILE A 123 7.50 -6.03 1.02
CA ILE A 123 7.20 -6.38 2.41
C ILE A 123 5.77 -6.00 2.76
N VAL A 124 5.06 -6.95 3.33
CA VAL A 124 3.70 -6.81 3.80
C VAL A 124 3.72 -6.71 5.32
N ARG A 125 3.18 -5.63 5.86
CA ARG A 125 2.77 -5.55 7.26
C ARG A 125 1.41 -6.20 7.35
N VAL A 126 1.36 -7.48 7.71
CA VAL A 126 0.11 -8.19 7.95
C VAL A 126 -0.49 -7.65 9.24
N HIS A 127 -1.75 -7.23 9.16
CA HIS A 127 -2.55 -6.79 10.31
C HIS A 127 -4.01 -7.17 10.02
N GLY A 128 -4.27 -8.48 10.06
CA GLY A 128 -5.55 -9.07 9.72
C GLY A 128 -6.39 -9.30 10.97
N LEU A 129 -7.68 -8.96 10.93
CA LEU A 129 -8.64 -9.34 11.97
C LEU A 129 -8.69 -10.87 12.09
N SER A 130 -8.45 -11.37 13.30
CA SER A 130 -8.37 -12.81 13.60
C SER A 130 -8.98 -13.13 14.97
N GLY A 131 -9.01 -14.41 15.32
CA GLY A 131 -9.50 -14.91 16.61
C GLY A 131 -10.98 -15.30 16.63
N THR A 132 -11.54 -15.42 17.85
CA THR A 132 -12.91 -15.88 18.11
C THR A 132 -13.74 -14.80 18.79
N ALA A 133 -15.05 -15.03 18.93
CA ALA A 133 -15.93 -14.13 19.69
C ALA A 133 -15.47 -13.93 21.15
N GLU A 134 -14.83 -14.93 21.74
CA GLU A 134 -14.36 -14.95 23.13
C GLU A 134 -12.95 -14.36 23.29
N SER A 135 -12.15 -14.38 22.22
CA SER A 135 -10.79 -13.86 22.19
C SER A 135 -10.51 -13.19 20.84
N PRO A 136 -11.10 -12.00 20.59
CA PRO A 136 -10.86 -11.27 19.36
C PRO A 136 -9.44 -10.70 19.32
N GLY A 137 -8.85 -10.64 18.14
CA GLY A 137 -7.49 -10.13 17.98
C GLY A 137 -7.07 -9.95 16.53
N TYR A 138 -5.76 -10.03 16.32
CA TYR A 138 -5.13 -9.77 15.04
C TYR A 138 -3.99 -10.75 14.80
N ASP A 139 -3.89 -11.28 13.58
CA ASP A 139 -2.64 -11.84 13.10
C ASP A 139 -1.76 -10.70 12.61
N TYR A 140 -0.58 -10.58 13.21
CA TYR A 140 0.31 -9.46 12.98
C TYR A 140 1.75 -9.90 12.73
N GLY A 141 2.39 -9.26 11.75
CA GLY A 141 3.82 -9.36 11.52
C GLY A 141 4.22 -9.15 10.07
N PRO A 142 5.52 -9.27 9.75
CA PRO A 142 6.01 -9.11 8.39
C PRO A 142 5.83 -10.38 7.55
N SER A 143 5.47 -10.18 6.29
CA SER A 143 5.63 -11.15 5.20
C SER A 143 6.45 -10.48 4.08
N LEU A 144 7.68 -10.96 3.86
CA LEU A 144 8.65 -10.36 2.97
C LEU A 144 8.95 -11.27 1.78
N ASP A 145 9.04 -10.70 0.58
CA ASP A 145 9.49 -11.36 -0.66
C ASP A 145 10.74 -10.64 -1.19
N LEU A 146 11.86 -11.36 -1.31
CA LEU A 146 13.14 -10.81 -1.82
C LEU A 146 13.21 -10.69 -3.35
N LEU A 147 12.09 -10.85 -4.06
CA LEU A 147 11.96 -10.76 -5.52
C LEU A 147 12.89 -11.69 -6.31
N ASN A 148 13.43 -12.69 -5.62
CA ASN A 148 14.22 -13.79 -6.14
C ASN A 148 13.53 -15.16 -5.93
N GLY A 149 12.22 -15.12 -5.62
CA GLY A 149 11.37 -16.29 -5.38
C GLY A 149 11.43 -16.82 -3.94
N GLN A 150 12.06 -16.10 -3.02
CA GLN A 150 12.08 -16.47 -1.60
C GLN A 150 11.22 -15.55 -0.77
N ARG A 151 10.44 -16.17 0.12
CA ARG A 151 9.56 -15.51 1.07
C ARG A 151 9.96 -15.85 2.50
N VAL A 152 9.87 -14.85 3.38
CA VAL A 152 10.04 -15.00 4.83
C VAL A 152 8.84 -14.38 5.51
N GLU A 153 8.23 -15.12 6.44
CA GLU A 153 7.04 -14.65 7.14
C GLU A 153 7.14 -14.99 8.62
N ARG A 154 6.74 -14.04 9.46
CA ARG A 154 6.58 -14.26 10.90
C ARG A 154 5.33 -13.57 11.38
N LEU A 155 4.26 -14.34 11.50
CA LEU A 155 3.00 -13.87 12.08
C LEU A 155 2.86 -14.36 13.51
N LYS A 156 2.25 -13.51 14.34
CA LYS A 156 1.85 -13.85 15.70
C LYS A 156 0.46 -13.29 15.95
N PHE A 157 -0.34 -14.05 16.68
CA PHE A 157 -1.62 -13.57 17.18
C PHE A 157 -1.41 -12.58 18.34
N TYR A 158 -2.06 -11.42 18.26
CA TYR A 158 -2.15 -10.44 19.32
C TYR A 158 -3.61 -10.24 19.73
N THR A 159 -3.87 -10.21 21.03
CA THR A 159 -5.15 -9.73 21.53
C THR A 159 -5.31 -8.25 21.18
N GLN A 160 -6.54 -7.73 21.14
CA GLN A 160 -6.78 -6.29 20.92
C GLN A 160 -5.96 -5.40 21.87
N ALA A 161 -5.85 -5.80 23.15
CA ALA A 161 -5.11 -5.04 24.15
C ALA A 161 -3.59 -5.05 23.91
N ASP A 162 -3.04 -6.14 23.39
CA ASP A 162 -1.61 -6.22 23.07
C ASP A 162 -1.28 -5.52 21.76
N MET A 163 -2.17 -5.60 20.76
CA MET A 163 -2.02 -4.85 19.52
C MET A 163 -2.04 -3.33 19.79
N ALA A 164 -2.95 -2.86 20.63
CA ALA A 164 -3.01 -1.46 21.06
C ALA A 164 -1.78 -1.00 21.88
N LYS A 165 -0.93 -1.90 22.38
CA LYS A 165 0.38 -1.54 22.95
C LYS A 165 1.42 -1.42 21.85
N LEU A 166 1.38 -2.33 20.88
CA LEU A 166 2.33 -2.42 19.78
C LEU A 166 2.18 -1.25 18.79
N ASP A 167 0.96 -0.79 18.52
CA ASP A 167 0.70 0.35 17.62
C ASP A 167 1.04 1.72 18.24
N ARG A 168 1.43 1.78 19.51
CA ARG A 168 1.77 3.08 20.11
C ARG A 168 3.09 3.57 19.53
N PRO A 169 3.18 4.85 19.14
CA PRO A 169 4.46 5.43 18.76
C PRO A 169 5.44 5.27 19.93
N ALA A 170 6.66 4.82 19.63
CA ALA A 170 7.73 4.79 20.63
C ALA A 170 7.88 6.21 21.23
N PRO A 171 8.03 6.32 22.56
CA PRO A 171 8.13 7.61 23.25
C PRO A 171 9.35 8.43 22.82
#